data_AF-A0A921L6T3-F1
#
_entry.id   AF-A0A921L6T3-F1
#
_cell.length_a   1.000
_cell.length_b   1.000
_cell.length_c   1.000
_cell.angle_alpha   90.00
_cell.angle_beta   90.00
_cell.angle_gamma   90.00
#
_symmetry.space_group_name_H-M   'P 1'
#
loop_
_entity.id
_entity.type
_entity.pdbx_description
1 polymer ?
#
loop_
_entity_poly.entity_id
_entity_poly.type
_entity_poly.pdbx_seq_one_letter_code
_entity_poly.pdbx_strand_id
1 'polypeptide(L)'
;MFKICILLLGFFMCFFQTGSAQIKESQVANVVNIRSDFNYKDPAQLQAYLAKKAEQEADKNNKDDEKLEEPADLFRVYLTRDRFYNSKNKYREDITFSVTSHNLERNYILDKDCPPYLEITDTAGNNITLNFKEMKFDNPYWISFSLTKKEIEQIKNIDKAKLVLPEAMENMFVENKNKGKMEKRKYDDDIQVQRLSYDIPAEIVQEWKQVLSADLKRK
;
A
#
# COMPACT_ATOMS: atom_id res chain seq x y z
N MET A 1 -39.31 4.39 44.50
CA MET A 1 -38.97 4.11 43.09
C MET A 1 -37.63 4.74 42.77
N PHE A 2 -36.54 3.97 42.87
CA PHE A 2 -35.20 4.41 42.47
C PHE A 2 -35.06 4.20 40.96
N LYS A 3 -34.92 5.28 40.20
CA LYS A 3 -34.57 5.21 38.77
C LYS A 3 -33.05 5.11 38.66
N ILE A 4 -32.58 3.95 38.23
CA ILE A 4 -31.19 3.71 37.86
C ILE A 4 -30.98 4.35 36.48
N CYS A 5 -30.24 5.46 36.42
CA CYS A 5 -29.75 6.01 35.16
C CYS A 5 -28.46 5.26 34.79
N ILE A 6 -28.56 4.28 33.90
CA ILE A 6 -27.40 3.65 33.25
C ILE A 6 -26.93 4.62 32.16
N LEU A 7 -25.89 5.37 32.45
CA LEU A 7 -25.09 6.07 31.45
C LEU A 7 -24.29 5.02 30.68
N LEU A 8 -24.81 4.63 29.51
CA LEU A 8 -24.04 3.92 28.49
C LEU A 8 -22.93 4.86 28.02
N LEU A 9 -21.72 4.68 28.58
CA LEU A 9 -20.49 5.16 27.96
C LEU A 9 -20.38 4.46 26.60
N GLY A 10 -20.78 5.17 25.54
CA GLY A 10 -20.53 4.75 24.17
C GLY A 10 -19.02 4.66 23.97
N PHE A 11 -18.53 3.43 23.83
CA PHE A 11 -17.17 3.14 23.40
C PHE A 11 -17.04 3.61 21.94
N PHE A 12 -16.60 4.84 21.72
CA PHE A 12 -16.17 5.29 20.39
C PHE A 12 -14.89 4.53 20.06
N MET A 13 -15.02 3.36 19.42
CA MET A 13 -13.89 2.80 18.67
C MET A 13 -13.63 3.75 17.50
N CYS A 14 -12.63 4.60 17.65
CA CYS A 14 -12.07 5.34 16.54
C CYS A 14 -11.48 4.33 15.54
N PHE A 15 -12.24 3.99 14.50
CA PHE A 15 -11.69 3.40 13.30
C PHE A 15 -10.88 4.50 12.61
N PHE A 16 -9.57 4.54 12.88
CA PHE A 16 -8.67 5.48 12.23
C PHE A 16 -8.40 4.98 10.80
N GLN A 17 -9.00 5.64 9.80
CA GLN A 17 -8.65 5.42 8.40
C GLN A 17 -7.20 5.86 8.17
N THR A 18 -6.28 4.92 8.12
CA THR A 18 -4.89 5.14 7.70
C THR A 18 -4.73 5.11 6.17
N GLY A 19 -5.84 5.05 5.42
CA GLY A 19 -5.88 5.16 3.96
C GLY A 19 -7.28 5.47 3.42
N SER A 20 -7.33 6.15 2.26
CA SER A 20 -8.53 6.20 1.43
C SER A 20 -8.55 4.94 0.57
N ALA A 21 -9.55 4.07 0.77
CA ALA A 21 -9.89 3.02 -0.17
C ALA A 21 -10.14 3.64 -1.56
N GLN A 22 -9.39 3.23 -2.58
CA GLN A 22 -9.56 3.65 -3.98
C GLN A 22 -9.37 2.46 -4.93
N ILE A 23 -10.47 1.80 -5.28
CA ILE A 23 -10.52 0.92 -6.44
C ILE A 23 -10.74 1.75 -7.70
N LYS A 24 -9.87 1.56 -8.70
CA LYS A 24 -9.95 2.20 -10.00
C LYS A 24 -10.22 1.14 -11.06
N GLU A 25 -11.19 1.40 -11.91
CA GLU A 25 -11.48 0.57 -13.09
C GLU A 25 -11.21 1.38 -14.36
N SER A 26 -10.65 0.73 -15.38
CA SER A 26 -10.45 1.36 -16.68
C SER A 26 -10.53 0.35 -17.82
N GLN A 27 -10.85 0.84 -19.02
CA GLN A 27 -10.80 0.08 -20.25
C GLN A 27 -10.07 0.91 -21.30
N VAL A 28 -8.95 0.40 -21.79
CA VAL A 28 -8.15 1.04 -22.85
C VAL A 28 -7.94 0.04 -23.96
N ALA A 29 -8.51 0.35 -25.13
CA ALA A 29 -8.51 -0.51 -26.30
C ALA A 29 -8.95 -1.95 -25.96
N ASN A 30 -8.01 -2.89 -25.95
CA ASN A 30 -8.26 -4.31 -25.78
C ASN A 30 -8.03 -4.81 -24.35
N VAL A 31 -7.74 -3.92 -23.39
CA VAL A 31 -7.42 -4.21 -21.99
C VAL A 31 -8.51 -3.65 -21.06
N VAL A 32 -8.98 -4.47 -20.13
CA VAL A 32 -9.83 -4.06 -19.01
C VAL A 32 -9.02 -4.24 -17.73
N ASN A 33 -9.02 -3.24 -16.86
CA ASN A 33 -8.19 -3.17 -15.67
C ASN A 33 -9.05 -2.83 -14.44
N ILE A 34 -8.73 -3.46 -13.31
CA ILE A 34 -9.14 -3.03 -11.99
C ILE A 34 -7.92 -3.00 -11.07
N ARG A 35 -7.81 -1.98 -10.22
CA ARG A 35 -6.65 -1.80 -9.35
C ARG A 35 -7.03 -1.19 -8.01
N SER A 36 -6.47 -1.71 -6.93
CA SER A 36 -6.45 -1.06 -5.61
C SER A 36 -5.17 -0.22 -5.50
N ASP A 37 -5.32 1.06 -5.16
CA ASP A 37 -4.25 2.03 -4.97
C ASP A 37 -4.17 2.40 -3.48
N PHE A 38 -3.15 1.89 -2.77
CA PHE A 38 -2.97 2.19 -1.37
C PHE A 38 -1.71 3.01 -1.13
N ASN A 39 -1.88 4.19 -0.53
CA ASN A 39 -0.77 5.03 -0.08
C ASN A 39 -0.64 4.91 1.44
N TYR A 40 0.52 4.44 1.91
CA TYR A 40 0.79 4.31 3.33
C TYR A 40 1.49 5.56 3.85
N LYS A 41 0.86 6.23 4.81
CA LYS A 41 1.43 7.36 5.56
C LYS A 41 1.77 6.93 6.97
N ASP A 42 2.75 7.59 7.59
CA ASP A 42 3.05 7.37 9.00
C ASP A 42 1.80 7.68 9.85
N PRO A 43 1.28 6.73 10.66
CA PRO A 43 0.04 6.94 11.40
C PRO A 43 0.11 8.09 12.40
N ALA A 44 1.26 8.31 13.04
CA ALA A 44 1.42 9.39 14.01
C ALA A 44 1.43 10.76 13.31
N GLN A 45 2.12 10.86 12.17
CA GLN A 45 2.11 12.09 11.36
C GLN A 45 0.71 12.36 10.78
N LEU A 46 0.02 11.34 10.28
CA LEU A 46 -1.34 11.46 9.76
C LEU A 46 -2.32 11.91 10.86
N GLN A 47 -2.22 11.35 12.06
CA GLN A 47 -3.06 11.74 13.18
C GLN A 47 -2.82 13.20 13.59
N ALA A 48 -1.56 13.63 13.67
CA ALA A 48 -1.21 15.02 13.97
C ALA A 48 -1.73 15.99 12.89
N TYR A 49 -1.64 15.62 11.62
CA TYR A 49 -2.18 16.40 10.51
C TYR A 49 -3.72 16.52 10.59
N LEU A 50 -4.43 15.41 10.81
CA LEU A 50 -5.89 15.41 10.89
C LEU A 50 -6.41 16.21 12.09
N ALA A 51 -5.73 16.15 13.24
CA ALA A 51 -6.08 16.95 14.41
C ALA A 51 -5.94 18.45 14.12
N LYS A 52 -4.80 18.89 13.56
CA LYS A 52 -4.58 20.29 13.17
C LYS A 52 -5.59 20.77 12.12
N LYS A 53 -5.91 19.91 11.15
CA LYS A 53 -6.90 20.22 10.11
C LYS A 53 -8.29 20.43 10.72
N ALA A 54 -8.72 19.57 11.65
CA ALA A 54 -9.99 19.72 12.33
C ALA A 54 -10.04 21.00 13.19
N GLU A 55 -8.92 21.37 13.84
CA GLU A 55 -8.81 22.63 14.59
C GLU A 55 -8.96 23.86 13.67
N GLN A 56 -8.29 23.88 12.51
CA GLN A 56 -8.44 24.95 11.52
C GLN A 56 -9.86 25.03 10.94
N GLU A 57 -10.51 23.90 10.66
CA GLU A 57 -11.88 23.87 10.15
C GLU A 57 -12.92 24.30 11.20
N ALA A 58 -12.64 24.08 12.48
CA ALA A 58 -13.52 24.45 13.59
C ALA A 58 -13.42 25.94 13.97
N ASP A 59 -12.25 26.54 13.81
CA ASP A 59 -12.03 27.95 14.15
C ASP A 59 -12.43 28.89 12.99
N LYS A 60 -13.72 29.26 12.96
CA LYS A 60 -14.29 30.19 11.96
C LYS A 60 -13.69 31.61 12.00
N ASN A 61 -12.92 31.96 13.04
CA ASN A 61 -12.26 33.26 13.17
C ASN A 61 -10.78 33.21 12.80
N ASN A 62 -10.24 32.01 12.53
CA ASN A 62 -8.84 31.87 12.18
C ASN A 62 -8.64 32.34 10.73
N LYS A 63 -7.83 33.39 10.56
CA LYS A 63 -7.39 33.91 9.27
C LYS A 63 -6.05 33.32 8.84
N ASP A 64 -5.56 32.31 9.56
CA ASP A 64 -4.38 31.55 9.12
C ASP A 64 -4.75 30.74 7.88
N ASP A 65 -4.52 31.35 6.72
CA ASP A 65 -4.50 30.71 5.40
C ASP A 65 -3.24 29.81 5.23
N GLU A 66 -2.52 29.49 6.32
CA GLU A 66 -1.34 28.64 6.25
C GLU A 66 -1.77 27.22 5.87
N LYS A 67 -1.43 26.85 4.64
CA LYS A 67 -1.76 25.56 4.06
C LYS A 67 -1.07 24.46 4.87
N LEU A 68 -1.86 23.67 5.60
CA LEU A 68 -1.36 22.46 6.25
C LEU A 68 -0.80 21.50 5.21
N GLU A 69 0.48 21.16 5.35
CA GLU A 69 1.13 20.15 4.53
C GLU A 69 0.68 18.76 4.97
N GLU A 70 0.15 18.00 4.01
CA GLU A 70 -0.21 16.61 4.23
C GLU A 70 1.06 15.75 4.33
N PRO A 71 1.15 14.80 5.29
CA PRO A 71 2.33 13.97 5.42
C PRO A 71 2.60 13.18 4.15
N ALA A 72 3.88 13.08 3.78
CA ALA A 72 4.32 12.34 2.62
C ALA A 72 4.04 10.84 2.79
N ASP A 73 3.76 10.17 1.66
CA ASP A 73 3.65 8.72 1.65
C ASP A 73 5.02 8.11 2.01
N LEU A 74 5.04 7.14 2.92
CA LEU A 74 6.21 6.30 3.15
C LEU A 74 6.43 5.39 1.94
N PHE A 75 5.35 4.75 1.49
CA PHE A 75 5.33 3.88 0.32
C PHE A 75 3.90 3.78 -0.25
N ARG A 76 3.79 3.19 -1.43
CA ARG A 76 2.51 2.85 -2.06
C ARG A 76 2.50 1.39 -2.47
N VAL A 77 1.32 0.79 -2.40
CA VAL A 77 1.05 -0.58 -2.78
C VAL A 77 -0.04 -0.59 -3.85
N TYR A 78 0.18 -1.37 -4.89
CA TYR A 78 -0.79 -1.59 -5.95
C TYR A 78 -1.11 -3.07 -6.06
N LEU A 79 -2.39 -3.43 -6.06
CA LEU A 79 -2.83 -4.74 -6.53
C LEU A 79 -3.65 -4.54 -7.80
N THR A 80 -3.11 -5.03 -8.91
CA THR A 80 -3.64 -4.80 -10.25
C THR A 80 -4.10 -6.10 -10.85
N ARG A 81 -5.27 -6.11 -11.49
CA ARG A 81 -5.75 -7.20 -12.32
C ARG A 81 -6.09 -6.68 -13.70
N ASP A 82 -5.33 -7.16 -14.69
CA ASP A 82 -5.50 -6.84 -16.10
C ASP A 82 -6.07 -8.03 -16.86
N ARG A 83 -7.02 -7.75 -17.74
CA ARG A 83 -7.56 -8.71 -18.70
C ARG A 83 -7.32 -8.21 -20.12
N PHE A 84 -6.40 -8.86 -20.84
CA PHE A 84 -6.06 -8.55 -22.22
C PHE A 84 -6.86 -9.46 -23.13
N TYR A 85 -7.76 -8.93 -23.96
CA TYR A 85 -8.46 -9.75 -24.95
C TYR A 85 -7.95 -9.57 -26.36
N ASN A 86 -8.10 -10.62 -27.14
CA ASN A 86 -7.88 -10.62 -28.58
C ASN A 86 -9.16 -10.28 -29.37
N SER A 87 -9.07 -10.35 -30.69
CA SER A 87 -10.19 -10.11 -31.61
C SER A 87 -11.31 -11.15 -31.53
N LYS A 88 -11.05 -12.33 -30.97
CA LYS A 88 -12.03 -13.42 -30.76
C LYS A 88 -12.68 -13.37 -29.37
N ASN A 89 -12.52 -12.26 -28.66
CA ASN A 89 -12.97 -12.07 -27.28
C ASN A 89 -12.43 -13.11 -26.26
N LYS A 90 -11.32 -13.79 -26.59
CA LYS A 90 -10.58 -14.62 -25.63
C LYS A 90 -9.58 -13.75 -24.90
N TYR A 91 -9.34 -14.03 -23.63
CA TYR A 91 -8.46 -13.22 -22.79
C TYR A 91 -7.33 -14.00 -22.13
N ARG A 92 -6.27 -13.29 -21.79
CA ARG A 92 -5.29 -13.66 -20.76
C ARG A 92 -5.40 -12.68 -19.61
N GLU A 93 -5.08 -13.14 -18.41
CA GLU A 93 -5.02 -12.29 -17.21
C GLU A 93 -3.57 -12.10 -16.77
N ASP A 94 -3.26 -10.92 -16.25
CA ASP A 94 -2.04 -10.64 -15.50
C ASP A 94 -2.48 -9.99 -14.18
N ILE A 95 -2.02 -10.54 -13.07
CA ILE A 95 -2.33 -10.02 -11.73
C ILE A 95 -0.99 -9.66 -11.10
N THR A 96 -0.83 -8.39 -10.75
CA THR A 96 0.45 -7.86 -10.27
C THR A 96 0.28 -7.19 -8.91
N PHE A 97 1.16 -7.53 -7.98
CA PHE A 97 1.35 -6.78 -6.73
C PHE A 97 2.59 -5.90 -6.89
N SER A 98 2.49 -4.59 -6.68
CA SER A 98 3.63 -3.68 -6.79
C SER A 98 3.81 -2.84 -5.54
N VAL A 99 5.06 -2.53 -5.23
CA VAL A 99 5.44 -1.65 -4.13
C VAL A 99 6.35 -0.56 -4.68
N THR A 100 6.10 0.68 -4.28
CA THR A 100 6.95 1.81 -4.62
C THR A 100 7.17 2.72 -3.43
N SER A 101 8.32 3.37 -3.39
CA SER A 101 8.57 4.46 -2.44
C SER A 101 9.47 5.49 -3.08
N HIS A 102 9.04 6.75 -2.99
CA HIS A 102 9.81 7.94 -3.36
C HIS A 102 10.17 8.78 -2.12
N ASN A 103 9.97 8.23 -0.93
CA ASN A 103 10.28 8.90 0.32
C ASN A 103 11.80 8.94 0.51
N LEU A 104 12.38 10.14 0.60
CA LEU A 104 13.82 10.32 0.74
C LEU A 104 14.32 10.15 2.18
N GLU A 105 13.40 10.10 3.15
CA GLU A 105 13.72 9.89 4.57
C GLU A 105 13.80 8.40 4.91
N ARG A 106 13.40 7.52 3.98
CA ARG A 106 13.41 6.06 4.15
C ARG A 106 14.31 5.39 3.13
N ASN A 107 15.19 4.53 3.62
CA ASN A 107 16.17 3.83 2.80
C ASN A 107 15.66 2.46 2.33
N TYR A 108 14.37 2.35 1.97
CA TYR A 108 13.78 1.07 1.60
C TYR A 108 14.53 0.42 0.44
N ILE A 109 14.71 -0.89 0.47
CA ILE A 109 15.31 -1.64 -0.63
C ILE A 109 14.16 -2.28 -1.41
N LEU A 110 14.04 -1.92 -2.69
CA LEU A 110 13.05 -2.46 -3.61
C LEU A 110 13.80 -3.19 -4.73
N ASP A 111 14.48 -4.27 -4.35
CA ASP A 111 15.38 -5.02 -5.22
C ASP A 111 15.02 -6.51 -5.23
N LYS A 112 15.33 -7.21 -6.33
CA LYS A 112 15.07 -8.65 -6.47
C LYS A 112 15.90 -9.51 -5.51
N ASP A 113 17.08 -9.03 -5.12
CA ASP A 113 18.01 -9.78 -4.26
C ASP A 113 17.69 -9.57 -2.77
N CYS A 114 16.94 -8.52 -2.45
CA CYS A 114 16.39 -8.26 -1.11
C CYS A 114 14.94 -7.73 -1.21
N PRO A 115 13.99 -8.58 -1.61
CA PRO A 115 12.64 -8.12 -1.93
C PRO A 115 11.79 -7.89 -0.66
N PRO A 116 10.76 -7.04 -0.76
CA PRO A 116 9.68 -7.00 0.22
C PRO A 116 8.81 -8.26 0.14
N TYR A 117 8.11 -8.55 1.23
CA TYR A 117 7.19 -9.69 1.34
C TYR A 117 5.97 -9.35 2.19
N LEU A 118 4.95 -10.20 2.15
CA LEU A 118 3.78 -10.08 3.03
C LEU A 118 3.83 -11.11 4.16
N GLU A 119 3.47 -10.68 5.36
CA GLU A 119 3.04 -11.57 6.44
C GLU A 119 1.53 -11.53 6.48
N ILE A 120 0.86 -12.66 6.29
CA ILE A 120 -0.59 -12.74 6.26
C ILE A 120 -1.10 -13.68 7.34
N THR A 121 -2.22 -13.32 7.94
CA THR A 121 -3.05 -14.22 8.74
C THR A 121 -4.26 -14.58 7.91
N ASP A 122 -4.48 -15.86 7.62
CA ASP A 122 -5.67 -16.30 6.87
C ASP A 122 -6.94 -16.29 7.75
N THR A 123 -8.10 -16.49 7.12
CA THR A 123 -9.40 -16.55 7.82
C THR A 123 -9.54 -17.74 8.77
N ALA A 124 -8.66 -18.73 8.70
CA ALA A 124 -8.57 -19.84 9.65
C ALA A 124 -7.59 -19.54 10.82
N GLY A 125 -6.92 -18.38 10.80
CA GLY A 125 -5.97 -17.95 11.82
C GLY A 125 -4.54 -18.42 11.59
N ASN A 126 -4.21 -19.01 10.43
CA ASN A 126 -2.85 -19.44 10.14
C ASN A 126 -1.99 -18.25 9.70
N ASN A 127 -0.78 -18.17 10.24
CA ASN A 127 0.21 -17.18 9.83
C ASN A 127 1.08 -17.74 8.71
N ILE A 128 1.21 -16.98 7.62
CA ILE A 128 1.92 -17.37 6.41
C ILE A 128 2.82 -16.22 5.97
N THR A 129 4.08 -16.51 5.66
CA THR A 129 4.95 -15.59 4.94
C THR A 129 4.79 -15.82 3.43
N LEU A 130 4.34 -14.80 2.72
CA LEU A 130 4.15 -14.83 1.28
C LEU A 130 5.34 -14.11 0.61
N ASN A 131 6.29 -14.93 0.17
CA ASN A 131 7.41 -14.50 -0.67
C ASN A 131 6.98 -14.65 -2.14
N PHE A 132 6.87 -13.53 -2.84
CA PHE A 132 6.43 -13.50 -4.22
C PHE A 132 7.46 -14.11 -5.17
N LYS A 133 7.02 -15.01 -6.06
CA LYS A 133 7.94 -15.74 -6.94
C LYS A 133 8.37 -14.99 -8.19
N GLU A 134 7.43 -14.34 -8.89
CA GLU A 134 7.68 -13.80 -10.24
C GLU A 134 7.97 -12.30 -10.19
N MET A 135 9.24 -11.96 -9.94
CA MET A 135 9.69 -10.58 -9.81
C MET A 135 9.93 -9.90 -11.16
N LYS A 136 9.47 -8.65 -11.26
CA LYS A 136 9.84 -7.66 -12.28
C LYS A 136 10.46 -6.48 -11.54
N PHE A 137 11.79 -6.37 -11.58
CA PHE A 137 12.50 -5.20 -11.08
C PHE A 137 12.42 -4.09 -12.14
N ASP A 138 11.77 -2.99 -11.79
CA ASP A 138 11.61 -1.85 -12.68
C ASP A 138 12.76 -0.84 -12.45
N ASN A 139 12.92 -0.37 -11.21
CA ASN A 139 13.99 0.55 -10.81
C ASN A 139 14.13 0.60 -9.27
N PRO A 140 15.14 1.28 -8.68
CA PRO A 140 15.37 1.30 -7.23
C PRO A 140 14.21 1.86 -6.36
N TYR A 141 13.21 2.48 -6.98
CA TYR A 141 12.02 3.03 -6.34
C TYR A 141 10.76 2.18 -6.57
N TRP A 142 10.84 1.11 -7.36
CA TRP A 142 9.67 0.34 -7.79
C TRP A 142 10.01 -1.13 -8.04
N ILE A 143 9.24 -2.01 -7.39
CA ILE A 143 9.27 -3.46 -7.63
C ILE A 143 7.87 -4.00 -7.85
N SER A 144 7.74 -4.92 -8.80
CA SER A 144 6.47 -5.55 -9.18
C SER A 144 6.58 -7.07 -9.13
N PHE A 145 5.49 -7.74 -8.80
CA PHE A 145 5.39 -9.19 -8.69
C PHE A 145 4.19 -9.71 -9.46
N SER A 146 4.40 -10.51 -10.49
CA SER A 146 3.29 -11.27 -11.09
C SER A 146 2.88 -12.38 -10.12
N LEU A 147 1.58 -12.48 -9.85
CA LEU A 147 1.06 -13.40 -8.85
C LEU A 147 0.69 -14.74 -9.48
N THR A 148 1.21 -15.81 -8.88
CA THR A 148 0.80 -17.18 -9.17
C THR A 148 -0.62 -17.44 -8.66
N LYS A 149 -1.27 -18.49 -9.18
CA LYS A 149 -2.58 -18.93 -8.70
C LYS A 149 -2.60 -19.19 -7.19
N LYS A 150 -1.51 -19.75 -6.65
CA LYS A 150 -1.40 -20.03 -5.21
C LYS A 150 -1.41 -18.74 -4.39
N GLU A 151 -0.60 -17.75 -4.79
CA GLU A 151 -0.51 -16.46 -4.09
C GLU A 151 -1.84 -15.69 -4.18
N ILE A 152 -2.51 -15.72 -5.34
CA ILE A 152 -3.84 -15.12 -5.51
C ILE A 152 -4.85 -15.73 -4.52
N GLU A 153 -4.91 -17.06 -4.44
CA GLU A 153 -5.84 -17.74 -3.51
C GLU A 153 -5.46 -17.49 -2.04
N GLN A 154 -4.18 -17.36 -1.72
CA GLN A 154 -3.75 -16.96 -0.37
C GLN A 154 -4.24 -15.54 -0.04
N ILE A 155 -4.05 -14.56 -0.94
CA ILE A 155 -4.48 -13.17 -0.74
C ILE A 155 -6.00 -13.05 -0.64
N LYS A 156 -6.77 -13.81 -1.42
CA LYS A 156 -8.25 -13.81 -1.31
C LYS A 156 -8.75 -14.25 0.07
N ASN A 157 -7.99 -15.11 0.75
CA ASN A 157 -8.37 -15.73 2.03
C ASN A 157 -7.70 -15.07 3.25
N ILE A 158 -7.12 -13.88 3.12
CA ILE A 158 -6.48 -13.19 4.26
C ILE A 158 -7.51 -12.51 5.16
N ASP A 159 -7.30 -12.55 6.46
CA ASP A 159 -7.96 -11.68 7.44
C ASP A 159 -7.13 -10.42 7.69
N LYS A 160 -5.81 -10.60 7.87
CA LYS A 160 -4.86 -9.53 8.16
C LYS A 160 -3.62 -9.66 7.28
N ALA A 161 -2.98 -8.54 7.00
CA ALA A 161 -1.71 -8.50 6.30
C ALA A 161 -0.79 -7.46 6.92
N LYS A 162 0.51 -7.75 6.86
CA LYS A 162 1.59 -6.78 7.08
C LYS A 162 2.49 -6.78 5.86
N LEU A 163 2.88 -5.60 5.41
CA LEU A 163 3.95 -5.46 4.43
C LEU A 163 5.27 -5.33 5.17
N VAL A 164 6.20 -6.24 4.86
CA VAL A 164 7.56 -6.18 5.39
C VAL A 164 8.49 -5.62 4.33
N LEU A 165 9.05 -4.44 4.62
CA LEU A 165 9.99 -3.74 3.76
C LEU A 165 11.40 -3.89 4.32
N PRO A 166 12.38 -4.36 3.53
CA PRO A 166 13.78 -4.17 3.87
C PRO A 166 14.15 -2.70 3.77
N GLU A 167 14.94 -2.21 4.72
CA GLU A 167 15.48 -0.86 4.78
C GLU A 167 16.98 -0.93 5.05
N ALA A 168 17.76 -0.22 4.24
CA ALA A 168 19.19 -0.11 4.50
C ALA A 168 19.44 0.75 5.75
N MET A 169 20.38 0.32 6.60
CA MET A 169 20.78 1.08 7.79
C MET A 169 21.64 2.30 7.44
N GLU A 170 22.10 2.38 6.21
CA GLU A 170 22.89 3.49 5.66
C GLU A 170 22.11 4.25 4.59
N ASN A 171 22.54 5.47 4.29
CA ASN A 171 21.87 6.32 3.30
C ASN A 171 22.01 5.74 1.89
N MET A 172 20.88 5.51 1.24
CA MET A 172 20.83 4.98 -0.13
C MET A 172 20.78 6.08 -1.20
N PHE A 173 20.64 7.34 -0.82
CA PHE A 173 20.52 8.46 -1.75
C PHE A 173 21.85 9.19 -1.91
N VAL A 174 22.32 9.26 -3.15
CA VAL A 174 23.59 9.88 -3.54
C VAL A 174 23.37 10.98 -4.57
N GLU A 175 24.17 12.06 -4.48
CA GLU A 175 24.12 13.14 -5.47
C GLU A 175 24.77 12.69 -6.78
N ASN A 176 24.01 12.70 -7.87
CA ASN A 176 24.54 12.54 -9.21
C ASN A 176 25.01 13.91 -9.74
N LYS A 177 26.30 14.21 -9.58
CA LYS A 177 26.93 15.48 -10.00
C LYS A 177 26.72 15.81 -11.48
N ASN A 178 26.65 14.79 -12.35
CA ASN A 178 26.46 15.00 -13.79
C ASN A 178 25.02 15.42 -14.14
N LYS A 179 24.04 15.05 -13.30
CA LYS A 179 22.61 15.35 -13.50
C LYS A 179 22.07 16.40 -12.54
N GLY A 180 22.87 16.86 -11.58
CA GLY A 180 22.47 17.82 -10.55
C GLY A 180 21.27 17.36 -9.72
N LYS A 181 21.14 16.05 -9.45
CA LYS A 181 19.99 15.49 -8.71
C LYS A 181 20.39 14.33 -7.82
N MET A 182 19.59 14.08 -6.78
CA MET A 182 19.71 12.88 -5.95
C MET A 182 19.20 11.65 -6.70
N GLU A 183 19.93 10.54 -6.62
CA GLU A 183 19.55 9.24 -7.14
C GLU A 183 19.74 8.17 -6.06
N LYS A 184 18.85 7.20 -6.03
CA LYS A 184 18.97 6.05 -5.13
C LYS A 184 19.90 5.01 -5.74
N ARG A 185 20.93 4.61 -4.99
CA ARG A 185 21.86 3.56 -5.42
C ARG A 185 21.16 2.20 -5.44
N LYS A 186 21.71 1.28 -6.24
CA LYS A 186 21.24 -0.12 -6.27
C LYS A 186 21.64 -0.84 -4.98
N TYR A 187 20.94 -1.92 -4.67
CA TYR A 187 21.32 -2.80 -3.58
C TYR A 187 22.59 -3.61 -3.95
N ASP A 188 23.43 -3.86 -2.96
CA ASP A 188 24.55 -4.79 -2.99
C ASP A 188 24.63 -5.53 -1.64
N ASP A 189 25.34 -6.66 -1.62
CA ASP A 189 25.32 -7.58 -0.47
C ASP A 189 26.07 -7.06 0.77
N ASP A 190 26.85 -5.98 0.65
CA ASP A 190 27.58 -5.38 1.78
C ASP A 190 26.68 -4.46 2.62
N ILE A 191 25.50 -4.12 2.11
CA ILE A 191 24.53 -3.23 2.77
C ILE A 191 23.88 -3.94 3.96
N GLN A 192 23.99 -3.33 5.14
CA GLN A 192 23.26 -3.80 6.32
C GLN A 192 21.77 -3.46 6.21
N VAL A 193 20.92 -4.46 6.42
CA VAL A 193 19.46 -4.36 6.23
C VAL A 193 18.71 -4.65 7.52
N GLN A 194 17.76 -3.78 7.84
CA GLN A 194 16.70 -4.04 8.82
C GLN A 194 15.36 -4.32 8.12
N ARG A 195 14.46 -5.06 8.78
CA ARG A 195 13.12 -5.36 8.27
C ARG A 195 12.08 -4.58 9.05
N LEU A 196 11.34 -3.71 8.36
CA LEU A 196 10.27 -2.92 8.94
C LEU A 196 8.92 -3.50 8.53
N SER A 197 8.03 -3.68 9.51
CA SER A 197 6.71 -4.28 9.32
C SER A 197 5.62 -3.21 9.46
N TYR A 198 4.72 -3.15 8.47
CA TYR A 198 3.62 -2.19 8.41
C TYR A 198 2.29 -2.92 8.31
N ASP A 199 1.38 -2.68 9.26
CA ASP A 199 0.03 -3.24 9.23
C ASP A 199 -0.76 -2.67 8.06
N ILE A 200 -1.36 -3.55 7.25
CA ILE A 200 -2.24 -3.15 6.15
C ILE A 200 -3.65 -2.98 6.72
N PRO A 201 -4.32 -1.83 6.48
CA PRO A 201 -5.66 -1.59 7.00
C PRO A 201 -6.67 -2.60 6.47
N ALA A 202 -7.66 -2.93 7.28
CA ALA A 202 -8.68 -3.94 6.94
C ALA A 202 -9.43 -3.56 5.65
N GLU A 203 -9.68 -2.28 5.44
CA GLU A 203 -10.35 -1.77 4.24
C GLU A 203 -9.56 -2.10 2.98
N ILE A 204 -8.23 -1.93 3.02
CA ILE A 204 -7.33 -2.24 1.89
C ILE A 204 -7.26 -3.75 1.65
N VAL A 205 -7.25 -4.56 2.71
CA VAL A 205 -7.39 -6.02 2.59
C VAL A 205 -8.69 -6.40 1.86
N GLN A 206 -9.80 -5.72 2.16
CA GLN A 206 -11.07 -5.96 1.46
C GLN A 206 -11.00 -5.51 0.00
N GLU A 207 -10.34 -4.39 -0.33
CA GLU A 207 -10.14 -3.98 -1.72
C GLU A 207 -9.37 -5.02 -2.51
N TRP A 208 -8.32 -5.60 -1.93
CA TRP A 208 -7.53 -6.63 -2.58
C TRP A 208 -8.39 -7.84 -2.94
N LYS A 209 -9.27 -8.27 -2.03
CA LYS A 209 -10.23 -9.35 -2.31
C LYS A 209 -11.19 -8.99 -3.45
N GLN A 210 -11.67 -7.75 -3.48
CA GLN A 210 -12.56 -7.26 -4.54
C GLN A 210 -11.86 -7.27 -5.91
N VAL A 211 -10.65 -6.71 -5.99
CA VAL A 211 -9.80 -6.73 -7.21
C VAL A 211 -9.59 -8.16 -7.71
N LEU A 212 -9.24 -9.09 -6.82
CA LEU A 212 -8.97 -10.49 -7.18
C LEU A 212 -10.23 -11.29 -7.53
N SER A 213 -11.42 -10.81 -7.14
CA SER A 213 -12.71 -11.47 -7.39
C SER A 213 -13.52 -10.83 -8.52
N ALA A 214 -13.14 -9.63 -8.96
CA ALA A 214 -13.86 -8.87 -9.97
C ALA A 214 -13.99 -9.63 -11.31
N ASP A 215 -15.18 -9.65 -11.89
CA ASP A 215 -15.36 -10.16 -13.26
C ASP A 215 -15.19 -9.01 -14.27
N LEU A 216 -13.99 -8.91 -14.83
CA LEU A 216 -13.67 -7.88 -15.81
C LEU A 216 -14.33 -8.22 -17.14
N LYS A 217 -15.41 -7.53 -17.51
CA LYS A 217 -16.01 -7.65 -18.84
C LYS A 217 -15.68 -6.41 -19.67
N ARG A 218 -15.44 -6.58 -20.97
CA ARG A 218 -15.44 -5.46 -21.90
C ARG A 218 -16.83 -4.83 -21.90
N LYS A 219 -16.89 -3.52 -21.71
CA LYS A 219 -18.06 -2.70 -22.01
C LYS A 219 -18.21 -2.57 -23.52
#